data_AF-A0AB38G3W0-F1
#
_entry.id   AF-A0AB38G3W0-F1
#
_cell.length_a   1.000
_cell.length_b   1.000
_cell.length_c   1.000
_cell.angle_alpha   90.00
_cell.angle_beta   90.00
_cell.angle_gamma   90.00
#
_symmetry.space_group_name_H-M   'P 1'
#
loop_
_entity.id
_entity.type
_entity.pdbx_description
1 polymer ?
#
loop_
_entity_poly.entity_id
_entity_poly.type
_entity_poly.pdbx_seq_one_letter_code
_entity_poly.pdbx_strand_id
1 'polypeptide(L)'
;MRIYIDDGSTHIKMLWEQHGKTFTHISPNSFKRGWSATFGNGKPFNYTAGKEKYSYDLISPDSLTTSNIEWQYSPLNAVAVHHALRTSVNRHGFNRHLRVI
;
A
#
# COMPACT_ATOMS: atom_id res chain seq x y z
N MET A 1 -11.14 10.78 10.81
CA MET A 1 -9.66 10.72 10.78
C MET A 1 -9.21 11.22 9.41
N ARG A 2 -8.22 12.10 9.35
CA ARG A 2 -7.67 12.63 8.08
C ARG A 2 -6.25 12.12 7.92
N ILE A 3 -5.94 11.58 6.75
CA ILE A 3 -4.61 11.09 6.39
C ILE A 3 -4.25 11.79 5.09
N TYR A 4 -3.09 12.43 5.06
CA TYR A 4 -2.52 13.04 3.87
C TYR A 4 -1.63 12.00 3.20
N ILE A 5 -1.75 11.83 1.88
CA ILE A 5 -1.08 10.79 1.11
C ILE A 5 -0.40 11.43 -0.10
N ASP A 6 0.91 11.25 -0.20
CA ASP A 6 1.72 11.46 -1.41
C ASP A 6 1.97 10.08 -2.02
N ASP A 7 1.22 9.74 -3.07
CA ASP A 7 1.13 8.42 -3.70
C ASP A 7 1.96 8.30 -4.99
N GLY A 8 3.16 8.89 -4.97
CA GLY A 8 4.12 8.79 -6.08
C GLY A 8 4.44 7.35 -6.47
N SER A 9 4.82 7.13 -7.74
CA SER A 9 4.97 5.79 -8.35
C SER A 9 6.05 4.91 -7.72
N THR A 10 6.95 5.47 -6.91
CA THR A 10 7.97 4.69 -6.17
C THR A 10 7.55 4.34 -4.75
N HIS A 11 6.94 5.28 -4.03
CA HIS A 11 6.57 5.12 -2.64
C HIS A 11 5.28 5.89 -2.33
N ILE A 12 4.41 5.25 -1.55
CA ILE A 12 3.34 5.93 -0.83
C ILE A 12 3.93 6.50 0.46
N LYS A 13 3.81 7.82 0.65
CA LYS A 13 4.14 8.50 1.90
C LYS A 13 2.86 9.01 2.53
N MET A 14 2.75 8.86 3.83
CA MET A 14 1.55 9.20 4.59
C MET A 14 1.91 10.09 5.77
N LEU A 15 1.01 11.00 6.11
CA LEU A 15 1.05 11.82 7.32
C LEU A 15 -0.34 11.92 7.93
N TRP A 16 -0.44 11.78 9.25
CA TRP A 16 -1.68 12.03 9.98
C TRP A 16 -1.40 12.53 11.40
N GLU A 17 -2.41 13.11 12.01
CA GLU A 17 -2.36 13.51 13.42
C GLU A 17 -3.33 12.68 14.25
N GLN A 18 -2.88 12.26 15.43
CA GLN A 18 -3.70 11.54 16.39
C GLN A 18 -3.21 11.84 17.82
N HIS A 19 -4.14 12.20 18.72
CA HIS A 19 -3.83 12.54 20.11
C HIS A 19 -2.72 13.59 20.28
N GLY A 20 -2.73 14.63 19.45
CA GLY A 20 -1.72 15.70 19.48
C GLY A 20 -0.33 15.29 19.00
N LYS A 21 -0.19 14.11 18.38
CA LYS A 21 1.07 13.63 17.79
C LYS A 21 0.93 13.49 16.28
N THR A 22 1.96 13.89 15.56
CA THR A 22 2.10 13.65 14.11
C THR A 22 2.76 12.31 13.87
N PHE A 23 2.21 11.53 12.94
CA PHE A 23 2.73 10.25 12.52
C PHE A 23 3.01 10.28 11.03
N THR A 24 4.05 9.56 10.61
CA THR A 24 4.39 9.35 9.21
C THR A 24 4.54 7.86 8.91
N HIS A 25 4.27 7.47 7.67
CA HIS A 25 4.51 6.10 7.19
C HIS A 25 4.95 6.14 5.74
N ILE A 26 5.88 5.26 5.36
CA ILE A 26 6.35 5.12 3.99
C ILE A 26 6.21 3.65 3.59
N SER A 27 5.57 3.40 2.44
CA SER A 27 5.40 2.09 1.85
C SER A 27 5.92 2.11 0.41
N PRO A 28 6.79 1.19 0.00
CA PRO A 28 7.22 1.11 -1.39
C PRO A 28 6.10 0.56 -2.28
N ASN A 29 6.12 0.94 -3.56
CA ASN A 29 5.23 0.43 -4.58
C ASN A 29 5.84 -0.83 -5.21
N SER A 30 5.86 -1.91 -4.43
CA SER A 30 6.53 -3.16 -4.80
C SER A 30 5.50 -4.27 -4.93
N PHE A 31 4.84 -4.33 -6.08
CA PHE A 31 3.75 -5.26 -6.35
C PHE A 31 3.98 -6.02 -7.64
N LYS A 32 3.59 -7.29 -7.64
CA LYS A 32 3.50 -8.10 -8.85
C LYS A 32 2.06 -8.49 -9.16
N ARG A 33 1.79 -8.75 -10.44
CA ARG A 33 0.52 -9.37 -10.86
C ARG A 33 0.46 -10.83 -10.38
N GLY A 34 -0.74 -11.27 -10.04
CA GLY A 34 -1.00 -12.58 -9.46
C GLY A 34 -0.93 -12.59 -7.93
N TRP A 35 -1.48 -13.66 -7.34
CA TRP A 35 -1.36 -13.91 -5.91
C TRP A 35 -0.02 -14.58 -5.60
N SER A 36 0.52 -14.24 -4.44
CA SER A 36 1.65 -14.96 -3.85
C SER A 36 1.14 -16.06 -2.93
N ALA A 37 1.83 -17.20 -2.96
CA ALA A 37 1.73 -18.24 -1.94
C ALA A 37 3.01 -18.20 -1.11
N THR A 38 2.88 -18.37 0.20
CA THR A 38 4.01 -18.54 1.11
C THR A 38 3.96 -19.94 1.70
N PHE A 39 5.11 -20.61 1.73
CA PHE A 39 5.24 -21.85 2.49
C PHE A 39 5.49 -21.51 3.97
N GLY A 40 4.80 -22.18 4.90
CA GLY A 40 4.91 -21.95 6.34
C GLY A 40 3.98 -20.84 6.88
N ASN A 41 4.40 -20.17 7.97
CA ASN A 41 3.55 -19.24 8.74
C ASN A 41 3.46 -17.81 8.16
N GLY A 42 4.14 -17.53 7.03
CA GLY A 42 4.03 -16.25 6.36
C GLY A 42 2.59 -16.01 5.88
N LYS A 43 2.08 -14.78 6.03
CA LYS A 43 0.80 -14.38 5.43
C LYS A 43 1.08 -13.39 4.29
N PRO A 44 0.87 -13.77 3.02
CA PRO A 44 1.10 -12.87 1.91
C PRO A 44 0.03 -11.76 1.92
N PHE A 45 0.41 -10.58 1.46
CA PHE A 45 -0.55 -9.52 1.18
C PHE A 45 -1.04 -9.67 -0.27
N ASN A 46 -2.11 -10.44 -0.42
CA ASN A 46 -2.81 -10.63 -1.70
C ASN A 46 -4.01 -9.69 -1.80
N TYR A 47 -4.19 -9.11 -2.98
CA TYR A 47 -5.23 -8.14 -3.29
C TYR A 47 -5.95 -8.51 -4.58
N THR A 48 -7.16 -7.97 -4.73
CA THR A 48 -7.93 -8.01 -5.98
C THR A 48 -8.47 -6.61 -6.22
N ALA A 49 -8.28 -6.10 -7.44
CA ALA A 49 -8.88 -4.84 -7.90
C ALA A 49 -9.52 -5.09 -9.27
N GLY A 50 -10.85 -5.05 -9.31
CA GLY A 50 -11.61 -5.54 -10.45
C GLY A 50 -11.36 -7.04 -10.69
N LYS A 51 -10.87 -7.39 -11.89
CA LYS A 51 -10.52 -8.77 -12.28
C LYS A 51 -9.04 -9.10 -12.05
N GLU A 52 -8.22 -8.10 -11.78
CA GLU A 52 -6.78 -8.26 -11.61
C GLU A 52 -6.43 -8.71 -10.19
N LYS A 53 -5.42 -9.57 -10.09
CA LYS A 53 -4.86 -10.04 -8.83
C LYS A 53 -3.49 -9.41 -8.64
N TYR A 54 -3.20 -8.98 -7.43
CA TYR A 54 -1.90 -8.41 -7.07
C TYR A 54 -1.38 -9.02 -5.77
N SER A 55 -0.06 -9.05 -5.62
CA SER A 55 0.57 -9.37 -4.36
C SER A 55 1.75 -8.46 -4.09
N TYR A 56 1.91 -8.07 -2.83
CA TYR A 56 3.05 -7.28 -2.39
C TYR A 56 4.30 -8.15 -2.32
N ASP A 57 5.40 -7.67 -2.88
CA ASP A 57 6.67 -8.39 -3.00
C ASP A 57 7.83 -7.40 -2.88
N LEU A 58 8.54 -7.42 -1.75
CA LEU A 58 9.66 -6.52 -1.45
C LEU A 58 10.87 -6.69 -2.38
N ILE A 59 10.94 -7.81 -3.11
CA ILE A 59 12.06 -8.14 -4.00
C ILE A 59 11.62 -7.96 -5.46
N SER A 60 10.43 -7.41 -5.71
CA SER A 60 9.96 -7.17 -7.07
C SER A 60 10.96 -6.26 -7.80
N PRO A 61 11.53 -6.72 -8.93
CA PRO A 61 12.45 -5.91 -9.73
C PRO A 61 11.73 -4.79 -10.48
N ASP A 62 10.39 -4.81 -10.50
CA ASP A 62 9.54 -3.87 -11.24
C ASP A 62 9.35 -2.56 -10.46
N SER A 63 10.42 -2.01 -9.89
CA SER A 63 10.36 -0.67 -9.31
C SER A 63 10.03 0.31 -10.46
N LEU A 64 8.78 0.74 -10.53
CA LEU A 64 8.30 1.63 -11.58
C LEU A 64 9.16 2.90 -11.56
N THR A 65 9.78 3.18 -12.71
CA THR A 65 10.59 4.39 -12.88
C THR A 65 9.73 5.64 -12.63
N THR A 66 10.33 6.65 -12.03
CA THR A 66 9.68 7.91 -11.65
C THR A 66 9.33 8.72 -12.89
N SER A 67 8.14 8.49 -13.45
CA SER A 67 7.37 9.35 -14.38
C SER A 67 6.20 8.60 -15.03
N ASN A 68 5.69 7.55 -14.37
CA ASN A 68 4.58 6.78 -14.90
C ASN A 68 3.26 7.52 -14.61
N ILE A 69 2.75 8.31 -15.55
CA ILE A 69 1.45 8.99 -15.39
C ILE A 69 0.31 7.96 -15.29
N GLU A 70 0.42 6.83 -15.99
CA GLU A 70 -0.57 5.76 -15.94
C GLU A 70 -0.71 5.17 -14.53
N TRP A 71 0.35 5.23 -13.71
CA TRP A 71 0.31 4.84 -12.29
C TRP A 71 -0.85 5.51 -11.56
N GLN A 72 -1.01 6.83 -11.71
CA GLN A 72 -1.96 7.64 -10.94
C GLN A 72 -3.41 7.23 -11.16
N TYR A 73 -3.70 6.63 -12.32
CA TYR A 73 -5.04 6.17 -12.69
C TYR A 73 -5.15 4.64 -12.70
N SER A 74 -4.09 3.94 -12.29
CA SER A 74 -4.05 2.49 -12.30
C SER A 74 -4.82 1.90 -11.10
N PRO A 75 -5.46 0.73 -11.26
CA PRO A 75 -5.98 -0.03 -10.12
C PRO A 75 -4.89 -0.39 -9.10
N LEU A 76 -3.63 -0.47 -9.55
CA LEU A 76 -2.50 -0.80 -8.70
C LEU A 76 -2.14 0.34 -7.73
N ASN A 77 -2.34 1.61 -8.10
CA ASN A 77 -2.19 2.73 -7.17
C ASN A 77 -3.15 2.59 -5.98
N ALA A 78 -4.43 2.32 -6.24
CA ALA A 78 -5.40 2.09 -5.17
C ALA A 78 -4.96 0.92 -4.26
N VAL A 79 -4.50 -0.19 -4.85
CA VAL A 79 -3.95 -1.32 -4.09
C VAL A 79 -2.76 -0.91 -3.21
N ALA A 80 -1.84 -0.09 -3.73
CA ALA A 80 -0.67 0.39 -3.00
C ALA A 80 -1.04 1.32 -1.84
N VAL A 81 -1.96 2.26 -2.06
CA VAL A 81 -2.51 3.12 -0.99
C VAL A 81 -3.19 2.28 0.09
N HIS A 82 -4.00 1.29 -0.28
CA HIS A 82 -4.63 0.36 0.67
C HIS A 82 -3.61 -0.49 1.44
N HIS A 83 -2.53 -0.93 0.80
CA HIS A 83 -1.43 -1.63 1.47
C HIS A 83 -0.70 -0.73 2.46
N ALA A 84 -0.41 0.52 2.09
CA ALA A 84 0.22 1.50 2.95
C ALA A 84 -0.63 1.79 4.20
N LEU A 85 -1.96 1.98 4.01
CA LEU A 85 -2.91 2.11 5.11
C LEU A 85 -2.87 0.88 6.03
N ARG A 86 -2.95 -0.34 5.47
CA ARG A 86 -2.93 -1.59 6.25
C ARG A 86 -1.63 -1.79 7.04
N THR A 87 -0.49 -1.38 6.49
CA THR A 87 0.82 -1.54 7.15
C THR A 87 1.15 -0.41 8.13
N SER A 88 0.61 0.80 7.93
CA SER A 88 0.69 1.89 8.91
C SER A 88 -0.03 1.54 10.22
N VAL A 89 -1.13 0.81 10.12
CA VAL A 89 -1.96 0.39 11.26
C VAL A 89 -1.21 -0.53 12.22
N ASN A 90 -0.53 -1.53 11.67
CA ASN A 90 0.19 -2.53 12.45
C ASN A 90 1.40 -1.96 13.21
N ARG A 91 1.93 -0.80 12.78
CA ARG A 91 3.07 -0.14 13.42
C ARG A 91 2.68 0.76 14.60
N HIS A 92 1.48 1.34 14.59
CA HIS A 92 1.11 2.40 15.53
C HIS A 92 -0.21 2.17 16.28
N GLY A 93 -0.80 0.96 16.21
CA GLY A 93 -2.01 0.62 16.97
C GLY A 93 -3.27 1.33 16.47
N PHE A 94 -3.37 1.53 15.16
CA PHE A 94 -4.46 2.25 14.52
C PHE A 94 -5.78 1.43 14.54
N ASN A 95 -6.92 2.09 14.71
CA ASN A 95 -8.21 1.42 14.86
C ASN A 95 -8.74 0.87 13.51
N ARG A 96 -9.18 -0.39 13.49
CA ARG A 96 -9.42 -1.24 12.30
C ARG A 96 -10.67 -0.88 11.45
N HIS A 97 -11.12 0.37 11.44
CA HIS A 97 -12.41 0.75 10.83
C HIS A 97 -12.32 1.62 9.57
N LEU A 98 -11.13 1.83 8.99
CA LEU A 98 -11.05 2.35 7.62
C LEU A 98 -11.35 1.23 6.62
N ARG A 99 -12.64 1.06 6.31
CA ARG A 99 -13.06 0.57 4.98
C ARG A 99 -13.19 1.81 4.11
N VAL A 100 -12.24 2.04 3.22
CA VAL A 100 -12.47 2.92 2.07
C VAL A 100 -13.36 2.11 1.14
N ILE A 101 -14.58 2.59 0.95
CA ILE A 101 -15.58 2.09 -0.01
C ILE A 101 -15.15 2.40 -1.43
#